data_AF-A0A2P9ALI5-F1
#
_entry.id   AF-A0A2P9ALI5-F1
#
_cell.length_a   1.000
_cell.length_b   1.000
_cell.length_c   1.000
_cell.angle_alpha   90.00
_cell.angle_beta   90.00
_cell.angle_gamma   90.00
#
_symmetry.space_group_name_H-M   'P 1'
#
loop_
_entity.id
_entity.type
_entity.pdbx_description
1 polymer ?
#
loop_
_entity_poly.entity_id
_entity_poly.type
_entity_poly.pdbx_seq_one_letter_code
_entity_poly.pdbx_strand_id
1 'polypeptide(L)' 'MTTSSTPTALFLDLDPGGGVEWGEVTETALRDIMEAAGLASWPKVAGGNGIHLMAPLQAKITHDSARQLANRALTA' A
#
# COMPACT_ATOMS: atom_id res chain seq x y z
N MET A 1 -1.56 27.66 7.08
CA MET A 1 -1.34 26.21 6.88
C MET A 1 -0.35 26.04 5.75
N THR A 2 0.90 25.66 6.02
CA THR A 2 1.88 25.33 4.98
C THR A 2 1.64 23.87 4.57
N THR A 3 1.18 23.65 3.35
CA THR A 3 1.04 22.32 2.77
C THR A 3 2.43 21.74 2.52
N SER A 4 2.84 20.78 3.35
CA SER A 4 4.05 20.00 3.11
C SER A 4 3.86 19.17 1.83
N SER A 5 4.70 19.40 0.82
CA SER A 5 4.70 18.66 -0.46
C SER A 5 5.41 17.30 -0.38
N THR A 6 5.83 16.90 0.82
CA THR A 6 6.50 15.63 1.09
C THR A 6 5.49 14.63 1.66
N PRO A 7 5.15 13.54 0.94
CA PRO A 7 4.34 12.46 1.48
C PRO A 7 5.01 11.80 2.70
N THR A 8 4.20 11.48 3.69
CA THR A 8 4.62 10.81 4.94
C THR A 8 4.22 9.35 4.99
N ALA A 9 3.30 8.92 4.12
CA ALA A 9 2.85 7.53 4.02
C ALA A 9 2.36 7.23 2.60
N LEU A 10 2.44 5.95 2.25
CA LEU A 10 1.80 5.32 1.10
C LEU A 10 0.52 4.63 1.55
N PHE A 11 -0.52 4.74 0.73
CA PHE A 11 -1.76 3.98 0.86
C PHE A 11 -1.97 3.22 -0.44
N LEU A 12 -2.09 1.90 -0.34
CA LEU A 12 -2.51 1.04 -1.45
C LEU A 12 -3.93 0.59 -1.20
N ASP A 13 -4.78 0.76 -2.20
CA ASP A 13 -6.14 0.27 -2.20
C ASP A 13 -6.18 -1.01 -3.01
N LEU A 14 -6.61 -2.09 -2.37
CA LEU A 14 -6.71 -3.42 -2.97
C LEU A 14 -8.19 -3.77 -3.07
N ASP A 15 -8.62 -3.91 -4.32
CA ASP A 15 -9.93 -4.42 -4.69
C ASP A 15 -9.71 -5.76 -5.41
N PRO A 16 -10.20 -6.89 -4.88
CA PRO A 16 -10.04 -8.21 -5.48
C PRO A 16 -10.83 -8.31 -6.80
N GLY A 17 -11.68 -7.33 -7.09
CA GLY A 17 -12.55 -7.31 -8.26
C GLY A 17 -13.74 -8.25 -8.08
N GLY A 18 -14.71 -8.13 -8.98
CA GLY A 18 -15.88 -9.00 -8.97
C GLY A 18 -15.49 -10.45 -9.25
N GLY A 19 -15.66 -11.33 -8.26
CA GLY A 19 -15.50 -12.78 -8.41
C GLY A 19 -14.29 -13.41 -7.73
N VAL A 20 -13.47 -12.62 -7.01
CA VAL A 20 -12.39 -13.14 -6.16
C VAL A 20 -12.82 -13.05 -4.70
N GLU A 21 -12.79 -14.18 -3.99
CA GLU A 21 -13.14 -14.22 -2.57
C GLU A 21 -11.95 -13.72 -1.75
N TRP A 22 -12.21 -12.85 -0.77
CA TRP A 22 -11.16 -12.32 0.13
C TRP A 22 -10.39 -13.40 0.89
N GLY A 23 -10.94 -14.60 1.02
CA GLY A 23 -10.22 -15.75 1.59
C GLY A 23 -8.97 -16.14 0.79
N GLU A 24 -8.93 -15.85 -0.51
CA GLU A 24 -7.77 -16.09 -1.38
C GLU A 24 -6.71 -14.97 -1.24
N VAL A 25 -7.12 -13.77 -0.86
CA VAL A 25 -6.23 -12.63 -0.58
C VAL A 25 -5.93 -12.56 0.91
N THR A 26 -4.99 -13.39 1.37
CA THR A 26 -4.62 -13.42 2.78
C THR A 26 -3.79 -12.18 3.16
N GLU A 27 -4.06 -11.57 4.31
CA GLU A 27 -3.29 -10.42 4.82
C GLU A 27 -1.76 -10.66 4.87
N THR A 28 -1.34 -11.92 5.04
CA THR A 28 0.07 -12.31 5.02
C THR A 28 0.70 -12.11 3.65
N ALA A 29 0.05 -12.58 2.57
CA ALA A 29 0.56 -12.42 1.21
C ALA A 29 0.72 -10.94 0.83
N LEU A 30 -0.20 -10.11 1.29
CA LEU A 30 -0.14 -8.65 1.10
C LEU A 30 1.02 -8.00 1.87
N ARG A 31 1.28 -8.45 3.10
CA ARG A 31 2.43 -7.99 3.87
C ARG A 31 3.75 -8.43 3.24
N ASP A 32 3.84 -9.67 2.77
CA ASP A 32 5.06 -10.23 2.16
C ASP A 32 5.46 -9.46 0.89
N ILE A 33 4.49 -9.09 0.03
CA ILE A 33 4.74 -8.27 -1.16
C ILE A 33 5.32 -6.90 -0.79
N MET A 34 4.76 -6.27 0.25
CA MET A 34 5.24 -4.97 0.73
C MET A 34 6.61 -5.08 1.39
N GLU A 35 6.86 -6.15 2.15
CA GLU A 35 8.14 -6.42 2.79
C GLU A 35 9.23 -6.69 1.74
N ALA A 36 8.93 -7.42 0.67
CA ALA A 36 9.83 -7.61 -0.47
C ALA A 36 10.22 -6.28 -1.14
N ALA A 37 9.34 -5.27 -1.09
CA ALA A 37 9.63 -3.91 -1.54
C ALA A 37 10.36 -3.04 -0.50
N GLY A 38 10.67 -3.58 0.68
CA GLY A 38 11.29 -2.87 1.79
C GLY A 38 10.34 -1.97 2.57
N LEU A 39 9.03 -2.20 2.46
CA LEU A 39 7.98 -1.39 3.08
C LEU A 39 7.26 -2.17 4.19
N ALA A 40 7.48 -1.76 5.44
CA ALA A 40 6.64 -2.20 6.54
C ALA A 40 5.22 -1.65 6.35
N SER A 41 4.22 -2.52 6.23
CA SER A 41 2.85 -2.13 5.95
C SER A 41 1.84 -2.74 6.93
N TRP A 42 0.72 -2.04 7.13
CA TRP A 42 -0.38 -2.47 7.96
C TRP A 42 -1.68 -2.51 7.15
N PRO A 43 -2.38 -3.66 7.10
CA PRO A 43 -3.70 -3.76 6.51
C PRO A 43 -4.74 -3.12 7.42
N LYS A 44 -5.66 -2.42 6.77
CA LYS A 44 -6.87 -1.88 7.34
C LYS A 44 -8.02 -2.29 6.44
N VAL A 45 -8.97 -3.04 6.99
CA VAL A 45 -10.24 -3.31 6.33
C VAL A 45 -10.94 -1.96 6.09
N ALA A 46 -11.17 -1.62 4.82
CA ALA A 46 -12.02 -0.50 4.46
C ALA A 46 -13.48 -0.99 4.52
N GLY A 47 -14.42 -0.14 4.95
CA GLY A 47 -15.80 -0.55 5.25
C GLY A 47 -16.66 -1.10 4.09
N GLY A 48 -16.07 -1.49 2.96
CA GLY A 48 -16.68 -2.23 1.86
C GLY A 48 -15.95 -3.56 1.59
N ASN A 49 -15.91 -4.01 0.33
CA ASN A 49 -15.20 -5.22 -0.10
C ASN A 49 -13.71 -4.95 -0.41
N GLY A 50 -13.04 -4.08 0.37
CA GLY A 50 -11.71 -3.52 0.08
C GLY A 50 -10.72 -3.69 1.25
N ILE A 51 -9.43 -3.87 0.97
CA ILE A 51 -8.36 -3.76 1.97
C ILE A 51 -7.44 -2.60 1.60
N HIS A 52 -7.20 -1.70 2.54
CA HIS A 52 -6.18 -0.67 2.40
C HIS A 52 -4.90 -1.12 3.12
N LEU A 53 -3.75 -1.04 2.44
CA LEU A 53 -2.44 -1.15 3.09
C LEU A 53 -1.86 0.25 3.32
N MET A 54 -1.40 0.52 4.53
CA MET A 54 -0.67 1.75 4.85
C MET A 54 0.78 1.44 5.15
N ALA A 55 1.71 2.13 4.49
CA ALA A 55 3.15 2.04 4.73
C ALA A 55 3.73 3.44 4.98
N PRO A 56 4.28 3.73 6.17
CA PRO A 56 4.92 5.01 6.48
C PRO A 56 6.22 5.17 5.68
N LEU A 57 6.45 6.38 5.20
CA LEU A 57 7.67 6.76 4.49
C LEU A 57 8.60 7.48 5.47
N GLN A 58 9.75 6.87 5.77
CA GLN A 58 10.77 7.51 6.62
C GLN A 58 11.64 8.51 5.86
N ALA A 59 11.67 8.44 4.53
CA ALA A 59 12.47 9.32 3.68
C ALA A 59 11.64 10.51 3.16
N LYS A 60 12.27 11.69 3.12
CA LYS A 60 11.69 12.87 2.45
C LYS A 60 11.79 12.68 0.94
N ILE A 61 10.81 12.01 0.37
CA ILE A 61 10.72 11.75 -1.08
C ILE A 61 9.60 12.59 -1.70
N THR A 62 9.64 12.78 -3.02
CA THR A 62 8.57 13.44 -3.75
C THR A 62 7.37 12.51 -3.94
N HIS A 63 6.19 13.06 -4.24
CA HIS A 63 5.02 12.27 -4.61
C HIS A 63 5.28 11.32 -5.79
N ASP A 64 6.08 11.74 -6.78
CA ASP A 64 6.42 10.91 -7.93
C ASP A 64 7.31 9.72 -7.53
N SER A 65 8.29 9.97 -6.66
CA SER A 65 9.15 8.91 -6.12
C SER A 65 8.34 7.91 -5.28
N ALA A 66 7.39 8.41 -4.49
CA ALA A 66 6.48 7.57 -3.71
C ALA A 66 5.60 6.70 -4.62
N ARG A 67 5.07 7.27 -5.72
CA ARG A 67 4.30 6.51 -6.73
C ARG A 67 5.15 5.44 -7.43
N GLN A 68 6.41 5.74 -7.77
CA GLN A 68 7.32 4.74 -8.35
C GLN A 68 7.61 3.60 -7.39
N LEU A 69 7.79 3.89 -6.10
CA LEU A 69 8.00 2.87 -5.08
C LEU A 69 6.77 1.94 -4.96
N ALA A 70 5.57 2.52 -4.94
CA ALA A 70 4.33 1.76 -4.93
C ALA A 70 4.19 0.83 -6.16
N ASN A 71 4.49 1.34 -7.36
CA ASN A 71 4.42 0.53 -8.58
C ASN A 71 5.41 -0.64 -8.56
N ARG A 72 6.62 -0.41 -8.04
CA ARG A 72 7.63 -1.48 -7.89
C ARG A 72 7.18 -2.56 -6.92
N ALA A 73 6.49 -2.19 -5.84
CA ALA A 73 5.98 -3.16 -4.87
C ALA A 73 4.94 -4.10 -5.50
N LEU A 74 4.13 -3.63 -6.45
CA LEU A 74 3.07 -4.41 -7.10
C LEU A 74 3.53 -5.22 -8.33
N THR A 75 4.80 -5.09 -8.74
CA THR A 75 5.35 -5.76 -9.93
C THR A 75 6.54 -6.68 -9.64
N ALA A 76 6.91 -6.83 -8.36
CA ALA A 76 7.92 -7.76 -7.88
C ALA A 76 7.29 -9.12 -7.54
#